data_AF-A0A1G7PB96-F1
#
_entry.id   AF-A0A1G7PB96-F1
#
_cell.length_a   1.000
_cell.length_b   1.000
_cell.length_c   1.000
_cell.angle_alpha   90.00
_cell.angle_beta   90.00
_cell.angle_gamma   90.00
#
_symmetry.space_group_name_H-M   'P 1'
#
loop_
_entity.id
_entity.type
_entity.pdbx_description
1 polymer ?
#
loop_
_entity_poly.entity_id
_entity_poly.type
_entity_poly.pdbx_seq_one_letter_code
_entity_poly.pdbx_strand_id
1 'polypeptide(L)'
;MKKKQAKLSFLEKFPLFLKSFFKKDTPMLARLMILFTFAYVLLPTDMLPDFLGPLGFVDDALLIPLMVNSVIKLLPGQMVPNN
;
A
#
# COMPACT_ATOMS: atom_id res chain seq x y z
N MET A 1 -9.33 11.56 -12.88
CA MET A 1 -8.25 10.90 -12.11
C MET A 1 -8.62 9.50 -11.60
N LYS A 2 -9.73 9.30 -10.87
CA LYS A 2 -10.11 7.98 -10.29
C LYS A 2 -10.26 6.83 -11.31
N LYS A 3 -10.68 7.10 -12.55
CA LYS A 3 -10.86 6.08 -13.61
C LYS A 3 -9.57 5.41 -14.09
N LYS A 4 -8.40 6.09 -14.01
CA LYS A 4 -7.11 5.52 -14.46
C LYS A 4 -6.54 4.49 -13.47
N GLN A 5 -6.72 4.74 -12.17
CA GLN A 5 -6.21 3.91 -11.08
C GLN A 5 -6.94 2.56 -10.94
N ALA A 6 -8.21 2.51 -11.36
CA ALA A 6 -9.02 1.29 -11.30
C ALA A 6 -8.64 0.26 -12.37
N LYS A 7 -7.95 0.68 -13.44
CA LYS A 7 -7.55 -0.18 -14.57
C LYS A 7 -6.19 -0.86 -14.33
N LEU A 8 -5.39 -0.37 -13.39
CA LEU A 8 -4.08 -0.94 -13.07
C LEU A 8 -4.21 -2.24 -12.25
N SER A 9 -3.51 -3.27 -12.68
CA SER A 9 -3.37 -4.55 -11.97
C SER A 9 -2.53 -4.38 -10.70
N PHE A 10 -2.72 -5.26 -9.70
CA PHE A 10 -1.94 -5.22 -8.45
C PHE A 10 -0.42 -5.20 -8.71
N LEU A 11 0.03 -5.98 -9.70
CA LEU A 11 1.44 -6.04 -10.10
C LEU A 11 1.99 -4.72 -10.65
N GLU A 12 1.15 -3.85 -11.23
CA GLU A 12 1.57 -2.52 -11.70
C GLU A 12 1.50 -1.49 -10.57
N LYS A 13 0.54 -1.69 -9.66
CA LYS A 13 0.33 -0.87 -8.47
C LYS A 13 1.45 -1.01 -7.45
N PHE A 14 1.96 -2.22 -7.25
CA PHE A 14 3.01 -2.52 -6.29
C PHE A 14 4.34 -1.74 -6.53
N PRO A 15 4.94 -1.75 -7.74
CA PRO A 15 6.14 -0.96 -8.00
C PRO A 15 5.85 0.55 -7.95
N LEU A 16 4.64 0.98 -8.30
CA LEU A 16 4.23 2.39 -8.15
C LEU A 16 4.17 2.80 -6.67
N PHE A 17 3.63 1.93 -5.82
CA PHE A 17 3.61 2.09 -4.37
C PHE A 17 5.03 2.26 -3.81
N LEU A 18 5.94 1.36 -4.16
CA LEU A 18 7.35 1.44 -3.72
C LEU A 18 8.04 2.71 -4.22
N LYS A 19 7.86 3.04 -5.51
CA LYS A 19 8.47 4.23 -6.12
C LYS A 19 7.92 5.52 -5.52
N SER A 20 6.66 5.53 -5.08
CA SER A 20 6.05 6.71 -4.47
C SER A 20 6.69 7.08 -3.14
N PHE A 21 7.31 6.15 -2.43
CA PHE A 21 8.03 6.47 -1.19
C PHE A 21 9.16 7.48 -1.41
N PHE A 22 9.93 7.32 -2.49
CA PHE A 22 11.09 8.16 -2.82
C PHE A 22 10.73 9.46 -3.55
N LYS A 23 9.46 9.66 -3.91
CA LYS A 23 8.99 10.88 -4.58
C LYS A 23 8.74 12.00 -3.56
N LYS A 24 9.24 13.20 -3.86
CA LYS A 24 9.01 14.40 -3.04
C LYS A 24 7.55 14.83 -3.02
N ASP A 25 6.87 14.72 -4.16
CA ASP A 25 5.47 15.15 -4.33
C ASP A 25 4.45 14.16 -3.75
N THR A 26 4.90 13.13 -3.03
CA THR A 26 4.02 12.16 -2.40
C THR A 26 3.40 12.78 -1.15
N PRO A 27 2.06 12.74 -1.01
CA PRO A 27 1.39 13.26 0.18
C PRO A 27 1.95 12.61 1.45
N MET A 28 2.06 13.40 2.52
CA MET A 28 2.58 12.91 3.80
C MET A 28 1.78 11.71 4.32
N LEU A 29 0.45 11.71 4.12
CA LEU A 29 -0.42 10.60 4.48
C LEU A 29 -0.05 9.31 3.71
N ALA A 30 0.17 9.40 2.40
CA ALA A 30 0.60 8.26 1.59
C ALA A 30 1.97 7.74 2.02
N ARG A 31 2.92 8.64 2.32
CA ARG A 31 4.25 8.27 2.82
C ARG A 31 4.17 7.56 4.18
N LEU A 32 3.29 8.02 5.08
CA LEU A 32 3.08 7.39 6.38
C LEU A 32 2.46 6.01 6.24
N MET A 33 1.48 5.83 5.34
CA MET A 33 0.89 4.50 5.07
C MET A 33 1.91 3.52 4.50
N ILE A 34 2.79 3.98 3.60
CA ILE A 34 3.89 3.14 3.08
C ILE A 34 4.82 2.74 4.23
N LEU A 35 5.24 3.70 5.07
CA LEU A 35 6.09 3.43 6.23
C LEU A 35 5.43 2.45 7.19
N PHE A 36 4.13 2.59 7.45
CA PHE A 36 3.36 1.69 8.30
C PHE A 36 3.28 0.28 7.71
N THR A 37 3.07 0.18 6.40
CA THR A 37 3.09 -1.11 5.69
C THR A 37 4.46 -1.78 5.80
N PHE A 38 5.55 -1.03 5.64
CA PHE A 38 6.90 -1.56 5.83
C PHE A 38 7.18 -1.93 7.29
N ALA A 39 6.80 -1.09 8.24
CA ALA A 39 6.94 -1.39 9.65
C ALA A 39 6.20 -2.68 10.01
N TYR A 40 5.00 -2.88 9.46
CA TYR A 40 4.21 -4.09 9.62
C TYR A 40 4.89 -5.34 9.03
N VAL A 41 5.43 -5.24 7.81
CA VAL A 41 6.09 -6.36 7.12
C VAL A 41 7.49 -6.67 7.70
N LEU A 42 8.21 -5.64 8.16
CA LEU A 42 9.57 -5.77 8.70
C LEU A 42 9.60 -6.09 10.19
N LEU A 43 8.57 -5.74 10.96
CA LEU A 43 8.39 -6.34 12.27
C LEU A 43 8.10 -7.83 12.07
N PRO A 44 8.72 -8.73 12.86
CA PRO A 44 8.45 -10.15 12.80
C PRO A 44 7.08 -10.47 13.41
N THR A 45 5.98 -10.06 12.76
CA THR A 45 4.59 -10.41 13.11
C THR A 45 4.22 -10.16 14.60
N ASP A 46 5.03 -9.49 15.40
CA ASP A 46 4.93 -9.61 16.86
C ASP A 46 3.79 -8.73 17.40
N MET A 47 2.86 -9.39 18.11
CA MET A 47 1.69 -8.93 18.88
C MET A 47 0.26 -9.01 18.29
N LEU A 48 0.05 -9.08 16.96
CA LEU A 48 -1.28 -9.44 16.40
C LEU A 48 -1.60 -10.96 16.34
N PRO A 49 -0.65 -11.89 16.10
CA PRO A 49 -0.94 -13.30 15.83
C PRO A 49 -1.52 -14.02 17.04
N ASP A 50 -1.17 -13.57 18.26
CA ASP A 50 -1.64 -14.20 19.49
C ASP A 50 -3.11 -13.86 19.84
N PHE A 51 -3.71 -12.84 19.21
CA PHE A 51 -5.08 -12.40 19.50
C PHE A 51 -6.16 -12.94 18.53
N LEU A 52 -5.79 -13.32 17.31
CA LEU A 52 -6.76 -13.64 16.24
C LEU A 52 -6.72 -15.10 15.74
N GLY A 53 -5.78 -15.92 16.21
CA GLY A 53 -5.67 -17.32 15.79
C GLY A 53 -5.53 -17.46 14.26
N PRO A 54 -6.15 -18.46 13.60
CA PRO A 54 -6.05 -18.66 12.15
C PRO A 54 -6.50 -17.48 11.28
N LEU A 55 -7.28 -16.53 11.83
CA LEU A 55 -7.73 -15.33 11.11
C LEU A 55 -6.62 -14.28 10.96
N GLY A 56 -5.55 -14.34 11.76
CA GLY A 56 -4.41 -13.42 11.65
C GLY A 56 -3.72 -13.46 10.28
N PHE A 57 -3.67 -14.63 9.64
CA PHE A 57 -3.06 -14.78 8.30
C PHE A 57 -3.87 -14.13 7.18
N VAL A 58 -5.20 -14.07 7.34
CA VAL A 58 -6.10 -13.46 6.35
C VAL A 58 -5.96 -11.94 6.39
N ASP A 59 -5.73 -11.37 7.57
CA ASP A 59 -5.52 -9.94 7.74
C ASP A 59 -4.25 -9.47 7.00
N ASP A 60 -3.13 -10.20 7.13
CA ASP A 60 -1.88 -9.91 6.40
C ASP A 60 -2.07 -9.89 4.87
N ALA A 61 -2.76 -10.91 4.35
CA ALA A 61 -3.01 -11.06 2.93
C ALA A 61 -3.95 -9.98 2.36
N LEU A 62 -4.81 -9.40 3.20
CA LEU A 62 -5.72 -8.32 2.84
C LEU A 62 -5.10 -6.92 3.07
N LEU A 63 -4.28 -6.77 4.10
CA LEU A 63 -3.68 -5.51 4.52
C LEU A 63 -2.78 -4.93 3.41
N ILE A 64 -1.91 -5.75 2.83
CA ILE A 64 -1.00 -5.32 1.76
C ILE A 64 -1.78 -4.75 0.55
N PRO A 65 -2.72 -5.47 -0.08
CA PRO A 65 -3.48 -4.93 -1.21
C PRO A 65 -4.37 -3.75 -0.83
N LEU A 66 -4.89 -3.69 0.40
CA LEU A 66 -5.63 -2.52 0.90
C LEU A 66 -4.73 -1.28 1.02
N MET A 67 -3.53 -1.43 1.57
CA MET A 67 -2.56 -0.35 1.72
C MET A 67 -2.07 0.16 0.36
N VAL A 68 -1.72 -0.75 -0.54
CA VAL A 68 -1.32 -0.42 -1.92
C VAL A 68 -2.43 0.37 -2.64
N ASN A 69 -3.68 -0.08 -2.56
CA ASN A 69 -4.80 0.63 -3.17
C ASN A 69 -5.05 2.00 -2.52
N SER A 70 -4.92 2.11 -1.20
CA SER A 70 -5.14 3.36 -0.49
C SER A 70 -4.08 4.41 -0.81
N VAL A 71 -2.80 4.01 -0.84
CA VAL A 71 -1.71 4.89 -1.26
C VAL A 71 -1.93 5.40 -2.68
N ILE A 72 -2.28 4.52 -3.62
CA ILE A 72 -2.50 4.91 -5.02
C ILE A 72 -3.70 5.87 -5.17
N LYS A 73 -4.74 5.70 -4.35
CA LYS A 73 -5.86 6.66 -4.28
C LYS A 73 -5.42 8.04 -3.80
N LEU A 74 -4.42 8.09 -2.92
CA LEU A 74 -3.85 9.34 -2.41
C LEU A 74 -2.83 9.97 -3.36
N LEU A 75 -2.18 9.20 -4.24
CA LEU A 75 -1.18 9.73 -5.16
C LEU A 75 -1.79 10.76 -6.13
N PRO A 76 -1.10 11.88 -6.38
CA PRO A 76 -1.54 12.87 -7.35
C PRO A 76 -1.52 12.28 -8.76
N GLY A 77 -2.45 12.72 -9.61
CA GLY A 77 -2.74 12.10 -10.91
C GLY A 77 -1.57 12.06 -11.89
N GLN A 78 -0.56 12.90 -11.67
CA GLN A 78 0.69 12.95 -12.44
C GLN A 78 1.62 11.74 -12.21
N MET A 79 1.44 11.00 -11.12
CA MET A 79 2.27 9.84 -10.80
C MET A 79 1.73 8.52 -11.38
N VAL A 80 0.45 8.49 -11.77
CA VAL A 80 -0.20 7.28 -12.29
C VAL A 80 0.06 7.20 -13.80
N PRO A 81 0.71 6.12 -14.29
CA PRO A 81 0.99 5.97 -15.73
C PRO A 81 -0.28 6.04 -16.58
N ASN A 82 -0.19 6.66 -17.75
CA ASN A 82 -1.27 6.74 -18.72
C ASN A 82 -1.08 5.60 -19.74
N ASN A 83 -1.56 4.41 -19.41
CA ASN A 83 -1.53 3.23 -20.28
C ASN A 83 -2.87 3.04 -21.01
#